data_AF-A0A226DI66-F1
#
_entry.id   AF-A0A226DI66-F1
#
_cell.length_a   1.000
_cell.length_b   1.000
_cell.length_c   1.000
_cell.angle_alpha   90.00
_cell.angle_beta   90.00
_cell.angle_gamma   90.00
#
_symmetry.space_group_name_H-M   'P 1'
#
loop_
_entity.id
_entity.type
_entity.pdbx_description
1 polymer ?
#
loop_
_entity_poly.entity_id
_entity_poly.type
_entity_poly.pdbx_seq_one_letter_code
_entity_poly.pdbx_strand_id
1 'polypeptide(L)'
;MPSPELLKALHIYSTCFQKHLEIAPIMWNISTKRFYYVSSLSQLSEWVWNMFGLLAFSGVGSVVFVLLRELVVETKTIPLFNVLGLVLMGIVGLTMIGIAIAVMIYGREFAHGWNEVHRMEEQLCTRDNLSLQIFNFGTTLLRTFLIFIEILEGLRHLTLVLVMFASALHTGGANLQRLLDIDEACTTVLFAFGLFAGVLINAGSIKLMSVVPFWLYVMFPSVAVIIVLVISVMLPQAQRVNDMSTSILERWNMKVMQEPDAMKRRYLRRKLKALTPSGLQVGIHEVRFFTIKRSTKAAFYVRILDNTINLSLAIPPGALNKQFGI
;
A
#
# COMPACT_ATOMS: atom_id res chain seq x y z
N MET A 1 23.39 7.89 -22.67
CA MET A 1 22.07 7.33 -23.01
C MET A 1 21.50 6.63 -21.80
N PRO A 2 20.19 6.78 -21.53
CA PRO A 2 19.56 6.11 -20.41
C PRO A 2 19.54 4.61 -20.65
N SER A 3 19.42 3.83 -19.57
CA SER A 3 19.32 2.38 -19.71
C SER A 3 18.17 2.01 -20.67
N PRO A 4 18.39 1.10 -21.62
CA PRO A 4 17.35 0.70 -22.57
C PRO A 4 16.11 0.15 -21.85
N GLU A 5 16.28 -0.43 -20.66
CA GLU A 5 15.21 -0.89 -19.78
C GLU A 5 14.35 0.27 -19.25
N LEU A 6 14.97 1.36 -18.79
CA LEU A 6 14.25 2.55 -18.33
C LEU A 6 13.47 3.19 -19.48
N LEU A 7 14.08 3.33 -20.66
CA LEU A 7 13.40 3.87 -21.83
C LEU A 7 12.23 2.98 -22.26
N LYS A 8 12.40 1.65 -22.18
CA LYS A 8 11.32 0.70 -22.44
C LYS A 8 10.19 0.85 -21.42
N ALA A 9 10.49 1.02 -20.14
CA ALA A 9 9.49 1.24 -19.09
C ALA A 9 8.74 2.56 -19.29
N LEU A 10 9.44 3.67 -19.59
CA LEU A 10 8.83 4.97 -19.86
C LEU A 10 8.01 4.97 -21.16
N HIS A 11 8.45 4.21 -22.16
CA HIS A 11 7.68 3.99 -23.38
C HIS A 11 6.39 3.24 -23.09
N ILE A 12 6.45 2.10 -22.38
CA ILE A 12 5.27 1.33 -21.95
C ILE A 12 4.33 2.22 -21.14
N TYR A 13 4.88 2.98 -20.18
CA TYR A 13 4.11 3.93 -19.38
C TYR A 13 3.37 4.94 -20.26
N SER A 14 4.06 5.57 -21.21
CA SER A 14 3.44 6.54 -22.11
C SER A 14 2.38 5.92 -23.02
N THR A 15 2.64 4.73 -23.59
CA THR A 15 1.69 4.08 -24.50
C THR A 15 0.47 3.47 -23.81
N CYS A 16 0.66 2.89 -22.63
CA CYS A 16 -0.39 2.17 -21.91
C CYS A 16 -1.15 3.09 -20.98
N PHE A 17 -0.45 3.95 -20.22
CA PHE A 17 -1.04 4.73 -19.14
C PHE A 17 -1.34 6.16 -19.58
N GLN A 18 -0.36 6.92 -20.09
CA GLN A 18 -0.61 8.33 -20.45
C GLN A 18 -1.67 8.53 -21.54
N LYS A 19 -1.88 7.52 -22.41
CA LYS A 19 -2.90 7.58 -23.45
C LYS A 19 -4.31 7.28 -22.94
N HIS A 20 -4.45 6.45 -21.90
CA HIS A 20 -5.74 5.93 -21.44
C HIS A 20 -6.14 6.41 -20.04
N LEU A 21 -5.20 6.95 -19.27
CA LEU A 21 -5.42 7.54 -17.97
C LEU A 21 -5.40 9.07 -18.07
N GLU A 22 -5.80 9.69 -16.96
CA GLU A 22 -5.76 11.13 -16.75
C GLU A 22 -4.38 11.75 -17.06
N ILE A 23 -4.42 12.97 -17.56
CA ILE A 23 -3.22 13.76 -17.85
C ILE A 23 -2.61 14.20 -16.52
N ALA A 24 -1.43 13.68 -16.20
CA ALA A 24 -0.66 14.10 -15.02
C ALA A 24 0.11 15.42 -15.29
N PRO A 25 0.45 16.21 -14.26
CA PRO A 25 1.18 17.47 -14.44
C PRO A 25 2.56 17.29 -15.06
N ILE A 26 3.22 16.16 -14.82
CA ILE A 26 4.52 15.81 -15.38
C ILE A 26 4.35 14.61 -16.29
N MET A 27 4.63 14.78 -17.57
CA MET A 27 4.48 13.74 -18.59
C MET A 27 5.81 13.43 -19.27
N TRP A 28 5.87 12.30 -19.96
CA TRP A 28 7.05 11.81 -20.68
C TRP A 28 6.80 11.96 -22.18
N ASN A 29 7.70 12.63 -22.87
CA ASN A 29 7.62 12.77 -24.32
C ASN A 29 8.50 11.71 -24.99
N ILE A 30 7.87 10.80 -25.75
CA ILE A 30 8.54 9.69 -26.45
C ILE A 30 9.55 10.22 -27.48
N SER A 31 9.19 11.28 -28.23
CA SER A 31 10.02 11.83 -29.31
C SER A 31 11.26 12.53 -28.77
N THR A 32 11.12 13.35 -27.73
CA THR A 32 12.24 14.10 -27.17
C THR A 32 12.99 13.36 -26.07
N LYS A 33 12.45 12.22 -25.60
CA LYS A 33 12.95 11.46 -24.44
C LYS A 33 13.20 12.36 -23.22
N ARG A 34 12.24 13.22 -22.92
CA ARG A 34 12.32 14.17 -21.80
C ARG A 34 10.97 14.29 -21.11
N PHE A 35 11.01 14.54 -19.80
CA PHE A 35 9.84 14.97 -19.06
C PHE A 35 9.47 16.40 -19.42
N TYR A 36 8.18 16.67 -19.53
CA TYR A 36 7.65 18.01 -19.74
C TYR A 36 6.50 18.27 -18.77
N TYR A 37 6.33 19.54 -18.43
CA TYR A 37 5.28 20.00 -17.54
C TYR A 37 4.07 20.47 -18.36
N VAL A 38 2.88 19.98 -18.01
CA VAL A 38 1.62 20.43 -18.57
C VAL A 38 1.09 21.56 -17.70
N SER A 39 1.19 22.81 -18.18
CA SER A 39 0.72 23.97 -17.40
C SER A 39 -0.78 24.26 -17.56
N SER A 40 -1.46 23.58 -18.47
CA SER A 40 -2.86 23.86 -18.77
C SER A 40 -3.77 23.21 -17.72
N LEU A 41 -4.36 24.04 -16.87
CA LEU A 41 -5.22 23.58 -15.77
C LEU A 41 -6.51 22.90 -16.27
N SER A 42 -6.98 23.25 -17.48
CA SER A 42 -8.14 22.58 -18.11
C SER A 42 -7.81 21.14 -18.50
N GLN A 43 -6.60 20.88 -18.98
CA GLN A 43 -6.13 19.53 -19.31
C GLN A 43 -5.87 18.70 -18.05
N LEU A 44 -5.45 19.35 -16.96
CA LEU A 44 -5.23 18.72 -15.66
C LEU A 44 -6.49 18.60 -14.80
N SER A 45 -7.65 19.03 -15.29
CA SER A 45 -8.86 19.14 -14.46
C SER A 45 -9.29 17.80 -13.84
N GLU A 46 -9.17 16.69 -14.57
CA GLU A 46 -9.46 15.34 -14.07
C GLU A 46 -8.48 14.92 -12.96
N TRP A 47 -7.18 15.14 -13.18
CA TRP A 47 -6.14 14.84 -12.19
C TRP A 47 -6.30 15.70 -10.92
N VAL A 48 -6.58 16.99 -11.08
CA VAL A 48 -6.87 17.90 -9.97
C VAL A 48 -8.13 17.44 -9.23
N TRP A 49 -9.17 17.03 -9.95
CA TRP A 49 -10.37 16.48 -9.34
C TRP A 49 -10.09 15.18 -8.56
N ASN A 50 -9.25 14.30 -9.06
CA ASN A 50 -8.90 13.06 -8.35
C ASN A 50 -8.01 13.34 -7.13
N MET A 51 -7.01 14.21 -7.25
CA MET A 51 -6.12 14.54 -6.13
C MET A 51 -6.79 15.38 -5.04
N PHE A 52 -7.61 16.38 -5.40
CA PHE A 52 -8.25 17.25 -4.42
C PHE A 52 -9.67 16.80 -4.08
N GLY A 53 -10.46 16.38 -5.08
CA GLY A 53 -11.81 15.89 -4.85
C GLY A 53 -11.78 14.53 -4.19
N LEU A 54 -11.28 13.50 -4.88
CA LEU A 54 -11.35 12.14 -4.36
C LEU A 54 -10.40 11.93 -3.16
N LEU A 55 -9.13 12.30 -3.29
CA LEU A 55 -8.09 11.98 -2.30
C LEU A 55 -8.19 12.85 -1.04
N ALA A 56 -8.38 14.18 -1.18
CA ALA A 56 -8.52 15.05 -0.02
C ALA A 56 -9.83 14.79 0.74
N PHE A 57 -10.94 14.53 0.03
CA PHE A 57 -12.22 14.24 0.68
C PHE A 57 -12.19 12.90 1.42
N SER A 58 -11.63 11.86 0.81
CA SER A 58 -11.51 10.54 1.45
C SER A 58 -10.44 10.49 2.54
N GLY A 59 -9.35 11.27 2.42
CA GLY A 59 -8.30 11.39 3.44
C GLY A 59 -8.70 12.36 4.55
N VAL A 60 -8.57 13.66 4.28
CA VAL A 60 -8.80 14.73 5.26
C VAL A 60 -10.30 14.87 5.60
N GLY A 61 -11.17 14.78 4.60
CA GLY A 61 -12.61 14.90 4.80
C GLY A 61 -13.19 13.82 5.71
N SER A 62 -12.71 12.57 5.60
CA SER A 62 -13.13 11.49 6.51
C SER A 62 -12.67 11.74 7.96
N VAL A 63 -11.47 12.28 8.15
CA VAL A 63 -10.95 12.65 9.48
C VAL A 63 -11.80 13.77 10.09
N VAL A 64 -12.05 14.84 9.34
CA VAL A 64 -12.88 15.97 9.79
C VAL A 64 -14.30 15.51 10.10
N PHE A 65 -14.91 14.68 9.26
CA PHE A 65 -16.24 14.15 9.48
C PHE A 65 -16.33 13.33 10.77
N VAL A 66 -15.36 12.43 11.02
CA VAL A 66 -15.35 11.61 12.23
C VAL A 66 -15.13 12.47 13.48
N LEU A 67 -14.24 13.47 13.41
CA LEU A 67 -14.03 14.40 14.53
C LEU A 67 -15.27 15.24 14.81
N LEU A 68 -15.94 15.77 13.76
CA LEU A 68 -17.19 16.51 13.90
C LEU A 68 -18.31 15.64 14.49
N ARG A 69 -18.42 14.38 14.05
CA ARG A 69 -19.38 13.43 14.63
C ARG A 69 -19.16 13.24 16.12
N GLU A 70 -17.92 13.11 16.58
CA GLU A 70 -17.62 12.99 18.02
C GLU A 70 -17.88 14.29 18.79
N LEU A 71 -17.80 15.46 18.15
CA LEU A 71 -18.19 16.72 18.79
C LEU A 71 -19.71 16.85 18.96
N VAL A 72 -20.50 16.29 18.04
CA VAL A 72 -21.97 16.37 18.05
C VAL A 72 -22.60 15.27 18.92
N VAL A 73 -22.03 14.07 18.93
CA VAL A 73 -22.57 12.92 19.66
C VAL A 73 -21.94 12.85 21.05
N GLU A 74 -22.70 13.14 22.10
CA GLU A 74 -22.21 13.16 23.50
C GLU A 74 -21.61 11.84 23.99
N THR A 75 -21.94 10.71 23.35
CA THR A 75 -21.35 9.41 23.70
C THR A 75 -19.98 9.23 23.05
N LYS A 76 -18.91 9.52 23.81
CA LYS A 76 -17.53 9.19 23.44
C LYS A 76 -17.38 7.68 23.25
N THR A 77 -17.32 7.23 21.99
CA THR A 77 -17.26 5.80 21.66
C THR A 77 -16.01 5.41 20.87
N ILE A 78 -15.21 6.37 20.41
CA ILE A 78 -14.03 6.07 19.60
C ILE A 78 -12.83 5.71 20.49
N PRO A 79 -12.27 4.49 20.37
CA PRO A 79 -11.04 4.11 21.06
C PRO A 79 -9.88 5.03 20.65
N LEU A 80 -8.98 5.35 21.60
CA LEU A 80 -7.80 6.20 21.36
C LEU A 80 -6.98 5.75 20.13
N PHE A 81 -6.89 4.45 19.90
CA PHE A 81 -6.19 3.87 18.74
C PHE A 81 -6.79 4.31 17.40
N ASN A 82 -8.11 4.43 17.31
CA ASN A 82 -8.78 4.90 16.09
C ASN A 82 -8.54 6.40 15.88
N VAL A 83 -8.50 7.18 16.96
CA VAL A 83 -8.14 8.61 16.89
C VAL A 83 -6.72 8.78 16.36
N LEU A 84 -5.77 7.99 16.86
CA LEU A 84 -4.39 8.01 16.36
C LEU A 84 -4.31 7.64 14.88
N GLY A 85 -5.04 6.60 14.45
CA GLY A 85 -5.12 6.20 13.04
C GLY A 85 -5.70 7.30 12.15
N LEU A 86 -6.72 8.01 12.61
CA LEU A 86 -7.31 9.15 11.90
C LEU A 86 -6.34 10.33 11.79
N VAL A 87 -5.60 10.64 12.86
CA VAL A 87 -4.57 11.69 12.83
C VAL A 87 -3.48 11.35 11.82
N LEU A 88 -2.98 10.12 11.81
CA LEU A 88 -1.98 9.68 10.83
C LEU A 88 -2.50 9.73 9.40
N MET A 89 -3.74 9.28 9.16
CA MET A 89 -4.41 9.41 7.85
C MET A 89 -4.54 10.87 7.43
N GLY A 90 -4.87 11.76 8.35
CA GLY A 90 -4.93 13.21 8.11
C GLY A 90 -3.57 13.78 7.71
N ILE A 91 -2.50 13.42 8.42
CA ILE A 91 -1.12 13.86 8.10
C ILE A 91 -0.71 13.38 6.71
N VAL A 92 -0.96 12.11 6.39
CA VAL A 92 -0.64 11.55 5.06
C VAL A 92 -1.45 12.29 3.98
N GLY A 93 -2.76 12.46 4.17
CA GLY A 93 -3.61 13.19 3.23
C GLY A 93 -3.16 14.64 3.01
N LEU A 94 -2.84 15.37 4.08
CA LEU A 94 -2.33 16.74 4.00
C LEU A 94 -0.97 16.79 3.29
N THR A 95 -0.10 15.81 3.52
CA THR A 95 1.19 15.72 2.85
C THR A 95 1.01 15.48 1.35
N MET A 96 0.09 14.60 0.95
CA MET A 96 -0.23 14.34 -0.46
C MET A 96 -0.80 15.57 -1.15
N ILE A 97 -1.70 16.31 -0.48
CA ILE A 97 -2.21 17.60 -0.97
C ILE A 97 -1.07 18.60 -1.13
N GLY A 98 -0.18 18.71 -0.14
CA GLY A 98 0.99 19.58 -0.19
C GLY A 98 1.91 19.25 -1.36
N ILE A 99 2.18 17.97 -1.61
CA ILE A 99 2.96 17.51 -2.77
C ILE A 99 2.24 17.85 -4.07
N ALA A 100 0.93 17.60 -4.17
CA ALA A 100 0.15 17.93 -5.35
C ALA A 100 0.18 19.44 -5.67
N ILE A 101 0.02 20.30 -4.65
CA ILE A 101 0.15 21.76 -4.79
C ILE A 101 1.58 22.12 -5.22
N ALA A 102 2.60 21.53 -4.59
CA ALA A 102 3.99 21.77 -4.95
C ALA A 102 4.29 21.38 -6.41
N VAL A 103 3.75 20.26 -6.89
CA VAL A 103 3.87 19.84 -8.30
C VAL A 103 3.11 20.80 -9.24
N MET A 104 1.98 21.36 -8.83
CA MET A 104 1.25 22.35 -9.64
C MET A 104 1.98 23.71 -9.71
N ILE A 105 2.62 24.14 -8.63
CA ILE A 105 3.34 25.42 -8.56
C ILE A 105 4.71 25.30 -9.22
N TYR A 106 5.46 24.25 -8.88
CA TYR A 106 6.86 24.06 -9.27
C TYR A 106 7.05 22.94 -10.31
N GLY A 107 6.00 22.56 -11.01
CA GLY A 107 6.02 21.38 -11.89
C GLY A 107 7.03 21.49 -13.03
N ARG A 108 7.34 22.71 -13.47
CA ARG A 108 8.38 22.97 -14.47
C ARG A 108 9.77 22.65 -13.91
N GLU A 109 10.05 23.08 -12.69
CA GLU A 109 11.27 22.82 -11.94
C GLU A 109 11.40 21.33 -11.62
N PHE A 110 10.31 20.66 -11.25
CA PHE A 110 10.29 19.20 -11.06
C PHE A 110 10.60 18.46 -12.37
N ALA A 111 9.93 18.82 -13.48
CA ALA A 111 10.21 18.22 -14.78
C ALA A 111 11.67 18.44 -15.22
N HIS A 112 12.20 19.65 -14.97
CA HIS A 112 13.61 19.95 -15.21
C HIS A 112 14.53 19.11 -14.31
N GLY A 113 14.25 19.02 -13.02
CA GLY A 113 14.99 18.19 -12.08
C GLY A 113 15.02 16.72 -12.49
N TRP A 114 13.90 16.15 -12.93
CA TRP A 114 13.84 14.80 -13.48
C TRP A 114 14.69 14.64 -14.75
N ASN A 115 14.67 15.63 -15.64
CA ASN A 115 15.53 15.63 -16.83
C ASN A 115 17.02 15.73 -16.48
N GLU A 116 17.39 16.50 -15.45
CA GLU A 116 18.77 16.58 -14.97
C GLU A 116 19.22 15.29 -14.30
N VAL A 117 18.37 14.68 -13.47
CA VAL A 117 18.57 13.34 -12.89
C VAL A 117 18.80 12.32 -14.00
N HIS A 118 18.00 12.38 -15.07
CA HIS A 118 18.18 11.54 -16.25
C HIS A 118 19.51 11.80 -16.96
N ARG A 119 19.90 13.07 -17.14
CA ARG A 119 21.20 13.44 -17.71
C ARG A 119 22.36 12.96 -16.85
N MET A 120 22.23 13.01 -15.53
CA MET A 120 23.24 12.50 -14.58
C MET A 120 23.37 10.98 -14.68
N GLU A 121 22.27 10.24 -14.80
CA GLU A 121 22.30 8.79 -15.06
C GLU A 121 23.14 8.48 -16.31
N GLU A 122 22.93 9.23 -17.40
CA GLU A 122 23.69 9.04 -18.63
C GLU A 122 25.19 9.30 -18.44
N GLN A 123 25.55 10.32 -17.66
CA GLN A 123 26.95 10.63 -17.36
C GLN A 123 27.58 9.58 -16.44
N LEU A 124 26.83 9.09 -15.45
CA LEU A 124 27.30 8.07 -14.51
C LEU A 124 27.52 6.72 -15.21
N CYS A 125 26.67 6.34 -16.15
CA CYS A 125 26.89 5.17 -17.01
C CYS A 125 28.22 5.20 -17.76
N THR A 126 28.79 6.39 -18.00
CA THR A 126 30.09 6.52 -18.69
C THR A 126 31.29 6.59 -17.76
N ARG A 127 31.09 6.88 -16.46
CA ARG A 127 32.18 7.39 -15.60
C ARG A 127 32.58 6.47 -14.46
N ASP A 128 31.66 5.67 -13.89
CA ASP A 128 32.03 4.61 -12.94
C ASP A 128 30.85 3.71 -12.57
N ASN A 129 31.08 2.40 -12.43
CA ASN A 129 30.02 1.42 -12.12
C ASN A 129 29.42 1.62 -10.72
N LEU A 130 30.19 2.15 -9.78
CA LEU A 130 29.79 2.27 -8.38
C LEU A 130 28.78 3.41 -8.15
N SER A 131 29.06 4.60 -8.67
CA SER A 131 28.19 5.76 -8.55
C SER A 131 26.82 5.49 -9.23
N LEU A 132 26.83 4.74 -10.33
CA LEU A 132 25.62 4.26 -10.98
C LEU A 132 24.83 3.29 -10.07
N GLN A 133 25.49 2.39 -9.34
CA GLN A 133 24.83 1.49 -8.38
C GLN A 133 24.17 2.25 -7.23
N ILE A 134 24.85 3.25 -6.65
CA ILE A 134 24.28 4.09 -5.57
C ILE A 134 23.05 4.84 -6.06
N PHE A 135 23.14 5.46 -7.24
CA PHE A 135 22.06 6.22 -7.84
C PHE A 135 20.86 5.33 -8.23
N ASN A 136 21.13 4.17 -8.83
CA ASN A 136 20.09 3.19 -9.15
C ASN A 136 19.42 2.65 -7.89
N PHE A 137 20.18 2.45 -6.81
CA PHE A 137 19.62 2.06 -5.52
C PHE A 137 18.68 3.13 -4.95
N GLY A 138 19.12 4.40 -4.91
CA GLY A 138 18.30 5.51 -4.40
C GLY A 138 17.03 5.75 -5.21
N THR A 139 17.12 5.73 -6.54
CA THR A 139 15.95 5.88 -7.43
C THR A 139 15.01 4.68 -7.35
N THR A 140 15.53 3.46 -7.21
CA THR A 140 14.73 2.25 -7.00
C THR A 140 14.00 2.30 -5.66
N LEU A 141 14.66 2.78 -4.60
CA LEU A 141 14.07 2.91 -3.27
C LEU A 141 12.93 3.93 -3.26
N LEU A 142 13.15 5.09 -3.90
CA LEU A 142 12.13 6.13 -4.07
C LEU A 142 10.94 5.62 -4.88
N ARG A 143 11.18 4.92 -6.00
CA ARG A 143 10.12 4.31 -6.82
C ARG A 143 9.32 3.28 -6.04
N THR A 144 10.01 2.41 -5.29
CA THR A 144 9.37 1.38 -4.47
C THR A 144 8.49 2.02 -3.38
N PHE A 145 8.95 3.13 -2.80
CA PHE A 145 8.19 3.88 -1.80
C PHE A 145 6.94 4.57 -2.40
N LEU A 146 7.06 5.19 -3.58
CA LEU A 146 5.92 5.81 -4.26
C LEU A 146 4.88 4.77 -4.70
N ILE A 147 5.33 3.63 -5.24
CA ILE A 147 4.47 2.49 -5.56
C ILE A 147 3.80 1.96 -4.30
N PHE A 148 4.50 1.93 -3.16
CA PHE A 148 3.90 1.51 -1.89
C PHE A 148 2.80 2.46 -1.40
N ILE A 149 2.99 3.78 -1.54
CA ILE A 149 1.94 4.77 -1.24
C ILE A 149 0.74 4.56 -2.16
N GLU A 150 0.94 4.38 -3.47
CA GLU A 150 -0.15 4.10 -4.41
C GLU A 150 -0.85 2.77 -4.13
N ILE A 151 -0.13 1.73 -3.71
CA ILE A 151 -0.72 0.45 -3.31
C ILE A 151 -1.54 0.62 -2.03
N LEU A 152 -1.06 1.36 -1.03
CA LEU A 152 -1.82 1.66 0.19
C LEU A 152 -3.08 2.47 -0.13
N GLU A 153 -3.01 3.42 -1.06
CA GLU A 153 -4.14 4.17 -1.60
C GLU A 153 -5.14 3.22 -2.28
N GLY A 154 -4.63 2.31 -3.12
CA GLY A 154 -5.39 1.24 -3.78
C GLY A 154 -6.05 0.28 -2.79
N LEU A 155 -5.45 0.03 -1.63
CA LEU A 155 -6.01 -0.77 -0.55
C LEU A 155 -7.13 -0.09 0.21
N ARG A 156 -7.04 1.24 0.35
CA ARG A 156 -8.17 2.02 0.83
C ARG A 156 -9.33 1.94 -0.17
N HIS A 157 -9.04 1.95 -1.48
CA HIS A 157 -10.04 1.66 -2.51
C HIS A 157 -10.56 0.22 -2.45
N LEU A 158 -9.72 -0.77 -2.09
CA LEU A 158 -10.14 -2.14 -1.83
C LEU A 158 -11.12 -2.24 -0.65
N THR A 159 -10.95 -1.39 0.37
CA THR A 159 -11.91 -1.29 1.49
C THR A 159 -13.26 -0.74 1.02
N LEU A 160 -13.26 0.21 0.08
CA LEU A 160 -14.44 0.70 -0.64
C LEU A 160 -15.06 -0.41 -1.52
N VAL A 161 -14.24 -1.24 -2.16
CA VAL A 161 -14.68 -2.42 -2.90
C VAL A 161 -15.28 -3.46 -1.96
N LEU A 162 -14.78 -3.64 -0.73
CA LEU A 162 -15.37 -4.50 0.30
C LEU A 162 -16.72 -3.96 0.80
N VAL A 163 -16.92 -2.64 0.83
CA VAL A 163 -18.23 -2.03 1.09
C VAL A 163 -19.17 -2.26 -0.10
N MET A 164 -18.69 -2.16 -1.34
CA MET A 164 -19.45 -2.54 -2.54
C MET A 164 -19.75 -4.05 -2.59
N PHE A 165 -18.87 -4.88 -2.03
CA PHE A 165 -19.01 -6.32 -1.88
C PHE A 165 -20.08 -6.67 -0.84
N ALA A 166 -20.17 -5.91 0.25
CA ALA A 166 -21.28 -5.99 1.19
C ALA A 166 -22.62 -5.61 0.54
N SER A 167 -22.63 -4.63 -0.38
CA SER A 167 -23.79 -4.34 -1.23
C SER A 167 -24.05 -5.44 -2.26
N ALA A 168 -23.03 -6.09 -2.81
CA ALA A 168 -23.17 -7.17 -3.80
C ALA A 168 -23.64 -8.50 -3.18
N LEU A 169 -23.33 -8.74 -1.90
CA LEU A 169 -23.89 -9.83 -1.07
C LEU A 169 -25.43 -9.76 -0.99
N HIS A 170 -26.01 -8.59 -1.23
CA HIS A 170 -27.45 -8.39 -1.36
C HIS A 170 -28.01 -8.88 -2.73
N THR A 171 -27.17 -9.14 -3.74
CA THR A 171 -27.59 -9.35 -5.14
C THR A 171 -27.29 -10.73 -5.77
N GLY A 172 -26.66 -11.69 -5.08
CA GLY A 172 -26.64 -13.11 -5.51
C GLY A 172 -25.25 -13.73 -5.80
N GLY A 173 -25.09 -15.00 -5.42
CA GLY A 173 -23.82 -15.62 -4.99
C GLY A 173 -22.81 -16.12 -6.03
N ALA A 174 -23.04 -16.00 -7.34
CA ALA A 174 -22.06 -16.50 -8.34
C ALA A 174 -20.78 -15.65 -8.42
N ASN A 175 -20.88 -14.33 -8.15
CA ASN A 175 -19.73 -13.42 -8.17
C ASN A 175 -18.95 -13.43 -6.85
N LEU A 176 -19.50 -14.02 -5.79
CA LEU A 176 -18.92 -14.01 -4.46
C LEU A 176 -17.59 -14.78 -4.40
N GLN A 177 -17.54 -15.96 -5.02
CA GLN A 177 -16.34 -16.81 -4.99
C GLN A 177 -15.15 -16.12 -5.68
N ARG A 178 -15.37 -15.56 -6.87
CA ARG A 178 -14.31 -14.85 -7.60
C ARG A 178 -13.74 -13.67 -6.83
N LEU A 179 -14.60 -12.94 -6.12
CA LEU A 179 -14.15 -11.81 -5.34
C LEU A 179 -13.42 -12.25 -4.06
N LEU A 180 -13.80 -13.37 -3.45
CA LEU A 180 -13.03 -13.97 -2.34
C LEU A 180 -11.64 -14.43 -2.80
N ASP A 181 -11.55 -15.05 -3.98
CA ASP A 181 -10.27 -15.49 -4.55
C ASP A 181 -9.34 -14.29 -4.84
N ILE A 182 -9.91 -13.17 -5.29
CA ILE A 182 -9.17 -11.90 -5.49
C ILE A 182 -8.70 -11.33 -4.13
N ASP A 183 -9.56 -11.31 -3.12
CA ASP A 183 -9.22 -10.80 -1.78
C ASP A 183 -8.10 -11.62 -1.13
N GLU A 184 -8.16 -12.96 -1.26
CA GLU A 184 -7.11 -13.87 -0.80
C GLU A 184 -5.77 -13.61 -1.51
N ALA A 185 -5.78 -13.42 -2.83
CA ALA A 185 -4.58 -13.07 -3.59
C ALA A 185 -4.00 -11.70 -3.19
N CYS A 186 -4.85 -10.68 -3.05
CA CYS A 186 -4.45 -9.35 -2.62
C CYS A 186 -3.84 -9.38 -1.22
N THR A 187 -4.47 -10.11 -0.29
CA THR A 187 -3.97 -10.30 1.07
C THR A 187 -2.59 -10.98 1.04
N THR A 188 -2.41 -12.00 0.22
CA THR A 188 -1.11 -12.68 0.07
C THR A 188 -0.02 -11.75 -0.43
N VAL A 189 -0.31 -10.98 -1.48
CA VAL A 189 0.64 -9.99 -2.02
C VAL A 189 1.03 -8.98 -0.95
N LEU A 190 0.07 -8.54 -0.13
CA LEU A 190 0.32 -7.57 0.93
C LEU A 190 1.15 -8.10 2.08
N PHE A 191 0.86 -9.31 2.54
CA PHE A 191 1.66 -9.95 3.58
C PHE A 191 3.08 -10.21 3.08
N ALA A 192 3.23 -10.71 1.86
CA ALA A 192 4.53 -10.92 1.24
C ALA A 192 5.31 -9.61 1.11
N PHE A 193 4.66 -8.55 0.62
CA PHE A 193 5.27 -7.25 0.46
C PHE A 193 5.65 -6.62 1.80
N GLY A 194 4.74 -6.59 2.78
CA GLY A 194 5.01 -6.04 4.10
C GLY A 194 6.15 -6.75 4.81
N LEU A 195 6.25 -8.08 4.66
CA LEU A 195 7.36 -8.88 5.17
C LEU A 195 8.66 -8.51 4.47
N PHE A 196 8.67 -8.51 3.13
CA PHE A 196 9.86 -8.22 2.33
C PHE A 196 10.38 -6.79 2.56
N ALA A 197 9.50 -5.79 2.46
CA ALA A 197 9.83 -4.39 2.70
C ALA A 197 10.31 -4.16 4.15
N GLY A 198 9.62 -4.75 5.13
CA GLY A 198 10.04 -4.68 6.53
C GLY A 198 11.44 -5.23 6.76
N VAL A 199 11.76 -6.39 6.17
CA VAL A 199 13.09 -7.01 6.27
C VAL A 199 14.16 -6.14 5.61
N LEU A 200 13.95 -5.70 4.38
CA LEU A 200 14.93 -4.91 3.64
C LEU A 200 15.21 -3.56 4.30
N ILE A 201 14.17 -2.85 4.73
CA ILE A 201 14.31 -1.52 5.31
C ILE A 201 14.97 -1.60 6.69
N ASN A 202 14.63 -2.60 7.51
CA ASN A 202 15.31 -2.81 8.78
C ASN A 202 16.78 -3.21 8.60
N ALA A 203 17.07 -4.15 7.69
CA ALA A 203 18.45 -4.56 7.43
C ALA A 203 19.28 -3.39 6.86
N GLY A 204 18.69 -2.61 5.95
CA GLY A 204 19.26 -1.36 5.43
C GLY A 204 19.53 -0.36 6.55
N SER A 205 18.59 -0.15 7.48
CA SER A 205 18.75 0.74 8.64
C SER A 205 19.94 0.35 9.53
N ILE A 206 20.25 -0.95 9.64
CA ILE A 206 21.37 -1.44 10.44
C ILE A 206 22.69 -1.30 9.67
N LYS A 207 22.71 -1.74 8.41
CA LYS A 207 23.95 -1.88 7.63
C LYS A 207 24.41 -0.61 6.92
N LEU A 208 23.50 0.30 6.62
CA LEU A 208 23.81 1.53 5.87
C LEU A 208 24.16 2.72 6.78
N MET A 209 24.12 2.56 8.11
CA MET A 209 24.37 3.65 9.06
C MET A 209 25.72 4.33 8.87
N SER A 210 26.77 3.59 8.49
CA SER A 210 28.12 4.13 8.26
C SER A 210 28.40 4.54 6.82
N VAL A 211 27.50 4.21 5.88
CA VAL A 211 27.74 4.36 4.43
C VAL A 211 26.92 5.52 3.86
N VAL A 212 25.69 5.70 4.35
CA VAL A 212 24.71 6.61 3.76
C VAL A 212 24.70 7.95 4.51
N PRO A 213 24.62 9.09 3.80
CA PRO A 213 24.48 10.40 4.44
C PRO A 213 23.31 10.45 5.43
N PHE A 214 23.51 11.15 6.55
CA PHE A 214 22.55 11.16 7.67
C PHE A 214 21.10 11.48 7.27
N TRP A 215 20.88 12.42 6.35
CA TRP A 215 19.53 12.80 5.89
C TRP A 215 18.80 11.67 5.15
N LEU A 216 19.50 10.87 4.34
CA LEU A 216 18.96 9.66 3.73
C LEU A 216 18.79 8.55 4.76
N TYR A 217 19.72 8.45 5.72
CA TYR A 217 19.65 7.45 6.78
C TYR A 217 18.35 7.57 7.58
N VAL A 218 17.94 8.79 7.95
CA VAL A 218 16.70 9.05 8.72
C VAL A 218 15.43 8.54 8.00
N MET A 219 15.43 8.43 6.67
CA MET A 219 14.29 7.89 5.92
C MET A 219 14.04 6.41 6.25
N PHE A 220 15.09 5.60 6.41
CA PHE A 220 14.95 4.17 6.64
C PHE A 220 14.19 3.81 7.93
N PRO A 221 14.59 4.27 9.14
CA PRO A 221 13.85 3.98 10.37
C PRO A 221 12.46 4.62 10.35
N SER A 222 12.28 5.77 9.67
CA SER A 222 10.97 6.40 9.51
C SER A 222 10.01 5.50 8.71
N VAL A 223 10.46 4.97 7.57
CA VAL A 223 9.64 4.04 6.76
C VAL A 223 9.42 2.73 7.49
N ALA A 224 10.41 2.22 8.24
CA ALA A 224 10.25 1.02 9.07
C ALA A 224 9.15 1.22 10.12
N VAL A 225 9.14 2.35 10.82
CA VAL A 225 8.09 2.71 11.79
C VAL A 225 6.72 2.76 11.11
N ILE A 226 6.63 3.39 9.94
CA ILE A 226 5.37 3.45 9.17
C ILE A 226 4.89 2.04 8.82
N ILE A 227 5.76 1.16 8.33
CA ILE A 227 5.41 -0.23 7.99
C ILE A 227 4.87 -0.96 9.23
N VAL A 228 5.56 -0.84 10.37
CA VAL A 228 5.12 -1.46 11.64
C VAL A 228 3.78 -0.89 12.11
N LEU A 229 3.54 0.41 11.95
CA LEU A 229 2.26 1.03 12.29
C LEU A 229 1.14 0.52 11.38
N VAL A 230 1.36 0.47 10.06
CA VAL A 230 0.39 -0.06 9.09
C VAL A 230 0.03 -1.51 9.41
N ILE A 231 1.04 -2.37 9.63
CA ILE A 231 0.85 -3.77 10.04
C ILE A 231 0.07 -3.84 11.37
N SER A 232 0.41 -2.97 12.34
CA SER A 232 -0.26 -2.93 13.64
C SER A 232 -1.73 -2.52 13.58
N VAL A 233 -2.14 -1.76 12.57
CA VAL A 233 -3.54 -1.33 12.36
C VAL A 233 -4.30 -2.34 11.50
N MET A 234 -3.72 -2.80 10.39
CA MET A 234 -4.36 -3.67 9.41
C MET A 234 -4.65 -5.07 9.96
N LEU A 235 -3.69 -5.68 10.67
CA LEU A 235 -3.87 -7.04 11.19
C LEU A 235 -5.04 -7.15 12.19
N PRO A 236 -5.18 -6.27 13.21
CA PRO A 236 -6.35 -6.31 14.10
C PRO A 236 -7.67 -6.07 13.37
N GLN A 237 -7.69 -5.23 12.33
CA GLN A 237 -8.90 -5.04 11.53
C GLN A 237 -9.29 -6.32 10.78
N ALA A 238 -8.34 -6.99 10.13
CA ALA A 238 -8.57 -8.27 9.48
C ALA A 238 -9.04 -9.35 10.48
N GLN A 239 -8.45 -9.38 11.68
CA GLN A 239 -8.88 -10.27 12.77
C GLN A 239 -10.32 -9.96 13.21
N ARG A 240 -10.69 -8.69 13.33
CA ARG A 240 -12.04 -8.28 13.74
C ARG A 240 -13.10 -8.72 12.72
N VAL A 241 -12.79 -8.63 11.43
CA VAL A 241 -13.67 -9.13 10.36
C VAL A 241 -13.87 -10.64 10.48
N ASN A 242 -12.79 -11.38 10.75
CA ASN A 242 -12.85 -12.83 10.96
C ASN A 242 -13.69 -13.19 12.21
N ASP A 243 -13.42 -12.55 13.36
CA ASP A 243 -14.15 -12.75 14.61
C ASP A 243 -15.64 -12.37 14.49
N MET A 244 -15.96 -11.33 13.70
CA MET A 244 -17.34 -10.94 13.44
C MET A 244 -18.06 -11.99 12.58
N SER A 245 -17.40 -12.50 11.54
CA SER A 245 -17.96 -13.53 10.65
C SER A 245 -18.30 -14.82 11.40
N THR A 246 -17.40 -15.29 12.26
CA THR A 246 -17.65 -16.46 13.11
C THR A 246 -18.83 -16.23 14.05
N SER A 247 -18.89 -15.06 14.71
CA SER A 247 -19.99 -14.73 15.63
C SER A 247 -21.36 -14.66 14.92
N ILE A 248 -21.40 -14.19 13.67
CA ILE A 248 -22.64 -14.14 12.87
C ILE A 248 -23.09 -15.55 12.52
N LEU A 249 -22.18 -16.43 12.10
CA LEU A 249 -22.50 -17.83 11.81
C LEU A 249 -22.99 -18.58 13.04
N GLU A 250 -22.40 -18.33 14.21
CA GLU A 250 -22.86 -18.90 15.48
C GLU A 250 -24.27 -18.44 15.83
N ARG A 251 -24.55 -17.13 15.72
CA ARG A 251 -25.91 -16.59 15.95
C ARG A 251 -26.93 -17.18 14.98
N TRP A 252 -26.56 -17.35 13.70
CA TRP A 252 -27.42 -18.00 12.72
C TRP A 252 -27.63 -19.48 13.06
N ASN A 253 -26.61 -20.19 13.53
CA ASN A 253 -26.74 -21.57 13.97
C ASN A 253 -27.73 -21.70 15.12
N MET A 254 -27.66 -20.81 16.11
CA MET A 254 -28.60 -20.79 17.23
C MET A 254 -30.04 -20.54 16.77
N LYS A 255 -30.25 -19.58 15.87
CA LYS A 255 -31.58 -19.31 15.28
C LYS A 255 -32.12 -20.50 14.49
N VAL A 256 -31.27 -21.18 13.72
CA VAL A 256 -31.65 -22.39 12.97
C VAL A 256 -32.03 -23.52 13.90
N MET A 257 -31.37 -23.69 15.05
CA MET A 257 -31.73 -24.71 16.05
C MET A 257 -33.09 -24.43 16.71
N GLN A 258 -33.50 -23.17 16.80
CA GLN A 258 -34.80 -22.75 17.33
C GLN A 258 -35.95 -22.85 16.32
N GLU A 259 -35.68 -23.17 15.05
CA GLU A 259 -36.73 -23.33 14.03
C GLU A 259 -37.66 -24.51 14.39
N PRO A 260 -38.98 -24.29 14.53
CA PRO A 260 -39.93 -25.32 14.99
C PRO A 260 -40.16 -26.41 13.94
N ASP A 261 -40.14 -26.06 12.66
CA ASP A 261 -40.29 -27.02 11.56
C ASP A 261 -38.99 -27.82 11.36
N ALA A 262 -39.06 -29.14 11.57
CA ALA A 262 -37.95 -30.05 11.43
C ALA A 262 -37.38 -30.13 9.99
N MET A 263 -38.23 -30.02 8.96
CA MET A 263 -37.80 -30.06 7.56
C MET A 263 -37.02 -28.79 7.20
N LYS A 264 -37.59 -27.62 7.54
CA LYS A 264 -36.94 -26.33 7.35
C LYS A 264 -35.64 -26.22 8.16
N ARG A 265 -35.62 -26.68 9.41
CA ARG A 265 -34.40 -26.76 10.23
C ARG A 265 -33.31 -27.60 9.57
N ARG A 266 -33.64 -28.78 9.03
CA ARG A 266 -32.67 -29.65 8.34
C ARG A 266 -32.12 -28.99 7.09
N TYR A 267 -32.98 -28.31 6.32
CA TYR A 267 -32.56 -27.55 5.14
C TYR A 267 -31.64 -26.38 5.50
N LEU A 268 -32.04 -25.52 6.45
CA LEU A 268 -31.24 -24.38 6.90
C LEU A 268 -29.91 -24.81 7.51
N ARG A 269 -29.88 -25.91 8.27
CA ARG A 269 -28.64 -26.45 8.83
C ARG A 269 -27.67 -26.91 7.74
N ARG A 270 -28.17 -27.52 6.65
CA ARG A 270 -27.34 -27.89 5.49
C ARG A 270 -26.77 -26.63 4.81
N LYS A 271 -27.61 -25.61 4.61
CA LYS A 271 -27.19 -24.34 4.00
C LYS A 271 -26.17 -23.61 4.87
N LEU A 272 -26.37 -23.58 6.19
CA LEU A 272 -25.43 -22.98 7.13
C LEU A 272 -24.12 -23.74 7.22
N LYS A 273 -24.15 -25.08 7.19
CA LYS A 273 -22.93 -25.91 7.15
C LYS A 273 -22.12 -25.69 5.87
N ALA A 274 -22.77 -25.30 4.78
CA ALA A 274 -22.09 -24.92 3.54
C ALA A 274 -21.48 -23.50 3.61
N LEU A 275 -21.90 -22.66 4.56
CA LEU A 275 -21.26 -21.37 4.80
C LEU A 275 -20.05 -21.58 5.71
N THR A 276 -18.86 -21.43 5.15
CA THR A 276 -17.62 -21.32 5.93
C THR A 276 -17.48 -19.92 6.49
N PRO A 277 -16.93 -19.73 7.71
CA PRO A 277 -16.54 -18.42 8.18
C PRO A 277 -15.64 -17.75 7.14
N SER A 278 -15.96 -16.52 6.77
CA SER A 278 -15.13 -15.69 5.89
C SER A 278 -13.92 -15.20 6.68
N GLY A 279 -13.07 -16.14 7.08
CA GLY A 279 -11.74 -15.82 7.57
C GLY A 279 -10.90 -15.37 6.40
N LEU A 280 -10.27 -14.21 6.52
CA LEU A 280 -9.24 -13.80 5.57
C LEU A 280 -8.17 -14.90 5.54
N GLN A 281 -8.08 -15.56 4.39
CA GLN A 281 -7.09 -16.57 4.12
C GLN A 281 -5.98 -15.92 3.30
N VAL A 282 -4.77 -16.34 3.60
CA VAL A 282 -3.58 -15.99 2.85
C VAL A 282 -3.26 -17.21 1.99
N GLY A 283 -3.47 -17.09 0.68
CA GLY A 283 -3.26 -18.15 -0.30
C GLY A 283 -3.22 -17.62 -1.73
N ILE A 284 -2.91 -18.53 -2.66
CA ILE A 284 -3.00 -18.29 -4.09
C ILE A 284 -3.86 -19.41 -4.66
N HIS A 285 -5.06 -19.06 -5.14
CA HIS A 285 -5.99 -19.99 -5.74
C HIS A 285 -6.38 -21.13 -4.76
N GLU A 286 -6.11 -22.40 -5.09
CA GLU A 286 -6.44 -23.53 -4.22
C GLU A 286 -5.43 -23.74 -3.07
N VAL A 287 -4.25 -23.10 -3.14
CA VAL A 287 -3.19 -23.28 -2.14
C VAL A 287 -3.31 -22.22 -1.05
N ARG A 288 -3.80 -22.65 0.11
CA ARG A 288 -3.93 -21.82 1.31
C ARG A 288 -2.67 -21.97 2.17
N PHE A 289 -1.96 -20.87 2.42
CA PHE A 289 -0.78 -20.86 3.28
C PHE A 289 -1.15 -20.84 4.76
N PHE A 290 -1.99 -19.89 5.18
CA PHE A 290 -2.46 -19.78 6.56
C PHE A 290 -3.71 -18.90 6.67
N THR A 291 -4.47 -19.10 7.75
CA THR A 291 -5.59 -18.22 8.11
C THR A 291 -5.12 -17.14 9.09
N ILE A 292 -5.58 -15.90 8.92
CA ILE A 292 -5.27 -14.82 9.86
C ILE A 292 -5.94 -15.10 11.21
N LYS A 293 -5.12 -15.43 12.21
CA LYS A 293 -5.50 -15.65 13.61
C LYS A 293 -4.93 -14.55 14.50
N ARG A 294 -5.35 -14.52 15.77
CA ARG A 294 -4.80 -13.60 16.79
C ARG A 294 -3.28 -13.72 16.92
N SER A 295 -2.73 -14.94 16.80
CA SER A 295 -1.28 -15.20 16.85
C SER A 295 -0.51 -14.76 15.60
N THR A 296 -1.19 -14.55 14.46
CA THR A 296 -0.54 -14.18 13.19
C THR A 296 0.23 -12.87 13.31
N LYS A 297 -0.26 -11.90 14.10
CA LYS A 297 0.43 -10.63 14.32
C LYS A 297 1.81 -10.84 14.94
N ALA A 298 1.89 -11.60 16.04
CA ALA A 298 3.14 -11.87 16.72
C ALA A 298 4.09 -12.68 15.82
N ALA A 299 3.56 -13.71 15.15
CA ALA A 299 4.34 -14.51 14.20
C ALA A 299 4.92 -13.66 13.06
N PHE A 300 4.15 -12.70 12.53
CA PHE A 300 4.59 -11.82 11.46
C PHE A 300 5.76 -10.93 11.88
N TYR A 301 5.70 -10.34 13.07
CA TYR A 301 6.80 -9.53 13.61
C TYR A 301 8.06 -10.35 13.88
N VAL A 302 7.91 -11.54 14.46
CA VAL A 302 9.03 -12.47 14.67
C VAL A 302 9.68 -12.81 13.32
N ARG A 303 8.90 -13.07 12.27
CA ARG A 303 9.44 -13.34 10.93
C ARG A 303 10.17 -12.15 10.33
N ILE A 304 9.67 -10.92 10.50
CA ILE A 304 10.40 -9.72 10.07
C ILE A 304 11.75 -9.62 10.80
N LEU A 305 11.74 -9.81 12.12
CA LEU A 305 12.94 -9.73 12.95
C LEU A 305 13.98 -10.80 12.56
N ASP A 306 13.58 -12.07 12.56
CA ASP A 306 14.47 -13.20 12.26
C ASP A 306 15.09 -13.06 10.87
N ASN A 307 14.29 -12.72 9.87
CA ASN A 307 14.79 -12.53 8.50
C ASN A 307 15.69 -11.29 8.39
N THR A 308 15.43 -10.23 9.17
CA THR A 308 16.31 -9.06 9.25
C THR A 308 17.67 -9.44 9.82
N ILE A 309 17.69 -10.22 10.91
CA ILE A 309 18.92 -10.71 11.55
C ILE A 309 19.69 -11.60 10.56
N ASN A 310 19.03 -12.58 9.95
CA ASN A 310 19.64 -13.49 8.99
C ASN A 310 20.23 -12.73 7.79
N LEU A 311 19.48 -11.78 7.22
CA LEU A 311 19.96 -10.95 6.11
C LEU A 311 21.13 -10.07 6.53
N SER A 312 21.11 -9.52 7.75
CA SER A 312 22.20 -8.71 8.29
C SER A 312 23.47 -9.54 8.54
N LEU A 313 23.34 -10.80 8.97
CA LEU A 313 24.47 -11.71 9.16
C LEU A 313 25.04 -12.20 7.82
N ALA A 314 24.19 -12.36 6.81
CA ALA A 314 24.60 -12.80 5.47
C ALA A 314 25.48 -11.77 4.73
N ILE A 315 25.44 -10.48 5.12
CA ILE A 315 26.26 -9.42 4.53
C ILE A 315 27.56 -9.28 5.35
N PRO A 316 28.71 -9.74 4.84
CA PRO A 316 29.96 -9.73 5.59
C PRO A 316 30.44 -8.30 5.89
N PRO A 317 31.09 -8.08 7.05
CA PRO A 317 31.67 -6.79 7.38
C PRO A 317 32.72 -6.39 6.33
N GLY A 318 32.64 -5.14 5.85
CA GLY A 318 33.56 -4.60 4.84
C GLY A 318 33.16 -4.83 3.38
N ALA A 319 32.17 -5.69 3.07
CA ALA A 319 31.68 -5.82 1.69
C ALA A 319 31.09 -4.49 1.17
N LEU A 320 30.37 -3.78 2.02
CA LEU A 320 29.81 -2.47 1.68
C LEU A 320 30.92 -1.41 1.54
N ASN A 321 31.92 -1.38 2.41
CA ASN A 321 33.04 -0.43 2.29
C ASN A 321 33.84 -0.66 1.00
N LYS A 322 34.13 -1.92 0.67
CA LYS A 322 34.82 -2.28 -0.57
C LYS A 322 34.00 -1.89 -1.81
N GLN A 323 32.68 -2.05 -1.73
CA GLN A 323 31.78 -1.65 -2.81
C GLN A 323 31.75 -0.14 -2.92
N PHE A 324 31.49 0.60 -1.85
CA PHE A 324 31.27 2.05 -1.84
C PHE A 324 32.53 2.93 -1.77
N GLY A 325 33.72 2.33 -1.69
CA GLY A 325 35.00 3.04 -1.75
C GLY A 325 35.25 4.00 -0.57
N ILE A 326 34.71 3.67 0.61
CA ILE A 326 34.85 4.44 1.86
C ILE A 326 35.85 3.78 2.79
#